data_AF-A0A3B0ITD1-F1
#
_entry.id   AF-A0A3B0ITD1-F1
#
_cell.length_a   1.000
_cell.length_b   1.000
_cell.length_c   1.000
_cell.angle_alpha   90.00
_cell.angle_beta   90.00
_cell.angle_gamma   90.00
#
_symmetry.space_group_name_H-M   'P 1'
#
loop_
_entity.id
_entity.type
_entity.pdbx_description
1 polymer ?
#
loop_
_entity_poly.entity_id
_entity_poly.type
_entity_poly.pdbx_seq_one_letter_code
_entity_poly.pdbx_strand_id
1 'polypeptide(L)'
;MLHFIFGKLEKNELHYTDEQKAEGYLEYEKARVRWFLSIDAKDLPEAVKGEQTTYRSITIDDEEIEFSKGFTDLHTTSYQEILAGRGYGLNDTCHYIETVDTIRSTSPTMAKAKEGYPFLPKLIK
;
A
#
# COMPACT_ATOMS: atom_id res chain seq x y z
N MET A 1 2.76 -7.07 -2.42
CA MET A 1 3.13 -6.47 -3.73
C MET A 1 4.43 -5.69 -3.66
N LEU A 2 4.54 -4.63 -2.85
CA LEU A 2 5.75 -3.77 -2.83
C LEU A 2 7.05 -4.55 -2.55
N HIS A 3 7.07 -5.41 -1.54
CA HIS A 3 8.22 -6.29 -1.26
C HIS A 3 8.64 -7.15 -2.46
N PHE A 4 7.67 -7.73 -3.19
CA PHE A 4 7.94 -8.57 -4.34
C PHE A 4 8.68 -7.82 -5.47
N ILE A 5 8.38 -6.53 -5.65
CA ILE A 5 8.99 -5.69 -6.69
C ILE A 5 10.31 -5.07 -6.20
N PHE A 6 10.30 -4.52 -4.98
CA PHE A 6 11.34 -3.62 -4.49
C PHE A 6 12.32 -4.25 -3.49
N GLY A 7 12.14 -5.51 -3.13
CA GLY A 7 13.06 -6.25 -2.27
C GLY A 7 12.77 -6.09 -0.78
N LYS A 8 13.80 -6.28 0.05
CA LYS A 8 13.66 -6.30 1.50
C LYS A 8 13.27 -4.92 2.06
N LEU A 9 12.42 -4.90 3.08
CA LEU A 9 12.08 -3.69 3.84
C LEU A 9 13.21 -3.30 4.80
N GLU A 10 13.62 -2.03 4.74
CA GLU A 10 14.67 -1.43 5.56
C GLU A 10 14.11 -0.44 6.60
N LYS A 11 13.01 0.26 6.27
CA LYS A 11 12.37 1.25 7.15
C LYS A 11 10.86 1.15 7.07
N ASN A 12 10.19 1.25 8.23
CA ASN A 12 8.73 1.22 8.34
C ASN A 12 8.29 2.30 9.33
N GLU A 13 7.62 3.34 8.84
CA GLU A 13 7.12 4.43 9.65
C GLU A 13 5.62 4.63 9.42
N LEU A 14 4.91 4.82 10.53
CA LEU A 14 3.51 5.24 10.53
C LEU A 14 3.44 6.74 10.85
N HIS A 15 2.74 7.50 10.03
CA HIS A 15 2.59 8.96 10.20
C HIS A 15 1.18 9.34 10.64
N TYR A 16 0.17 8.55 10.29
CA TYR A 16 -1.21 8.74 10.72
C TYR A 16 -1.96 7.41 10.74
N THR A 17 -2.87 7.23 11.70
CA THR A 17 -3.87 6.16 11.67
C THR A 17 -5.12 6.57 12.43
N ASP A 18 -6.29 6.22 11.89
CA ASP A 18 -7.57 6.19 12.59
C ASP A 18 -8.35 4.93 12.17
N GLU A 19 -9.66 4.87 12.45
CA GLU A 19 -10.52 3.72 12.10
C GLU A 19 -10.76 3.55 10.58
N GLN A 20 -10.55 4.59 9.78
CA GLN A 20 -10.90 4.65 8.36
C GLN A 20 -9.70 4.83 7.43
N LYS A 21 -8.59 5.39 7.92
CA LYS A 21 -7.42 5.70 7.09
C LYS A 21 -6.12 5.58 7.86
N ALA A 22 -5.07 5.26 7.12
CA ALA A 22 -3.70 5.22 7.61
C ALA A 22 -2.74 5.68 6.53
N GLU A 23 -1.64 6.29 6.95
CA GLU A 23 -0.55 6.65 6.05
C GLU A 23 0.81 6.55 6.71
N GLY A 24 1.81 6.40 5.86
CA GLY A 24 3.17 6.28 6.32
C GLY A 24 4.17 6.13 5.19
N TYR A 25 5.33 5.63 5.59
CA TYR A 25 6.50 5.52 4.74
C TYR A 25 7.16 4.14 4.90
N LEU A 26 7.49 3.53 3.76
CA LEU A 26 8.24 2.29 3.67
C LEU A 26 9.49 2.55 2.83
N GLU A 27 10.65 2.12 3.31
CA GLU A 27 11.89 2.08 2.52
C GLU A 27 12.25 0.63 2.27
N TYR A 28 12.38 0.30 0.99
CA TYR A 28 12.85 -0.98 0.49
C TYR A 28 14.22 -0.79 -0.14
N GLU A 29 14.98 -1.88 -0.31
CA GLU A 29 16.30 -1.89 -0.99
C GLU A 29 16.31 -1.14 -2.33
N LYS A 30 15.18 -1.11 -3.04
CA LYS A 30 15.06 -0.51 -4.37
C LYS A 30 14.01 0.61 -4.47
N ALA A 31 13.34 0.99 -3.39
CA ALA A 31 12.29 2.01 -3.48
C ALA A 31 12.02 2.74 -2.16
N ARG A 32 11.61 4.00 -2.31
CA ARG A 32 11.05 4.81 -1.23
C ARG A 32 9.57 5.00 -1.49
N VAL A 33 8.72 4.47 -0.62
CA VAL A 33 7.27 4.39 -0.83
C VAL A 33 6.56 5.19 0.23
N ARG A 34 5.90 6.26 -0.20
CA ARG A 34 4.89 6.96 0.59
C ARG A 34 3.54 6.32 0.30
N TRP A 35 2.84 5.84 1.30
CA TRP A 35 1.58 5.11 1.12
C TRP A 35 0.45 5.78 1.91
N PHE A 36 -0.75 5.70 1.34
CA PHE A 36 -1.99 6.17 1.93
C PHE A 36 -3.08 5.14 1.64
N LEU A 37 -3.80 4.73 2.69
CA LEU A 37 -4.92 3.79 2.61
C LEU A 37 -6.13 4.43 3.28
N SER A 38 -7.28 4.42 2.61
CA SER A 38 -8.53 4.93 3.17
C SER A 38 -9.72 4.15 2.65
N ILE A 39 -10.71 3.95 3.52
CA ILE A 39 -12.05 3.48 3.17
C ILE A 39 -13.08 4.62 3.12
N ASP A 40 -12.67 5.87 3.40
CA ASP A 40 -13.53 7.05 3.33
C ASP A 40 -13.63 7.55 1.88
N ALA A 41 -14.84 7.53 1.31
CA ALA A 41 -15.09 8.00 -0.06
C ALA A 41 -14.76 9.49 -0.28
N LYS A 42 -14.65 10.29 0.80
CA LYS A 42 -14.24 11.69 0.71
C LYS A 42 -12.79 11.86 0.26
N ASP A 43 -11.95 10.85 0.49
CA ASP A 43 -10.53 10.84 0.15
C ASP A 43 -10.27 10.42 -1.32
N LEU A 44 -11.32 10.06 -2.08
CA LEU A 44 -11.20 9.84 -3.52
C LEU A 44 -10.74 11.12 -4.24
N PRO A 45 -9.89 11.02 -5.28
CA PRO A 45 -9.60 12.15 -6.14
C PRO A 45 -10.86 12.70 -6.81
N GLU A 46 -10.97 14.02 -6.94
CA GLU A 46 -12.15 14.66 -7.58
C GLU A 46 -12.41 14.13 -8.99
N ALA A 47 -11.36 13.77 -9.73
CA ALA A 47 -11.45 13.23 -11.08
C ALA A 47 -12.19 11.88 -11.17
N VAL A 48 -12.34 11.14 -10.06
CA VAL A 48 -13.00 9.82 -10.05
C VAL A 48 -14.27 9.79 -9.20
N LYS A 49 -14.60 10.89 -8.49
CA LYS A 49 -15.79 10.95 -7.65
C LYS A 49 -17.07 10.87 -8.49
N GLY A 50 -17.97 9.99 -8.08
CA GLY A 50 -19.24 9.74 -8.79
C GLY A 50 -19.13 8.78 -9.97
N GLU A 51 -17.92 8.56 -10.49
CA GLU A 51 -17.66 7.58 -11.56
C GLU A 51 -17.17 6.23 -11.01
N GLN A 52 -16.36 6.26 -9.95
CA GLN A 52 -15.77 5.08 -9.33
C GLN A 52 -15.86 5.15 -7.80
N THR A 53 -16.03 4.00 -7.17
CA THR A 53 -16.08 3.87 -5.70
C THR A 53 -14.73 3.50 -5.09
N THR A 54 -13.73 3.20 -5.94
CA THR A 54 -12.39 2.81 -5.52
C THR A 54 -11.35 3.53 -6.37
N TYR A 55 -10.22 3.88 -5.77
CA TYR A 55 -9.06 4.41 -6.47
C TYR A 55 -7.81 3.69 -5.97
N ARG A 56 -7.12 2.98 -6.87
CA ARG A 56 -5.89 2.24 -6.59
C ARG A 56 -4.83 2.65 -7.59
N SER A 57 -3.85 3.41 -7.12
CA SER A 57 -2.80 3.98 -7.95
C SER A 57 -1.43 3.77 -7.31
N ILE A 58 -0.45 3.45 -8.15
CA ILE A 58 0.96 3.42 -7.79
C ILE A 58 1.71 4.20 -8.86
N THR A 59 2.45 5.22 -8.45
CA THR A 59 3.31 6.02 -9.33
C THR A 59 4.76 5.62 -9.12
N ILE A 60 5.46 5.27 -10.21
CA ILE A 60 6.88 4.90 -10.22
C ILE A 60 7.55 5.75 -11.30
N ASP A 61 8.60 6.51 -10.95
CA ASP A 61 9.33 7.38 -11.89
C ASP A 61 8.43 8.27 -12.76
N ASP A 62 7.42 8.89 -12.12
CA ASP A 62 6.38 9.74 -12.73
C ASP A 62 5.40 9.03 -13.68
N GLU A 63 5.49 7.70 -13.82
CA GLU A 63 4.51 6.88 -14.52
C GLU A 63 3.46 6.33 -13.54
N GLU A 64 2.19 6.62 -13.81
CA GLU A 64 1.07 6.14 -13.01
C GLU A 64 0.54 4.81 -13.54
N ILE A 65 0.43 3.83 -12.63
CA ILE A 65 -0.27 2.58 -12.87
C ILE A 65 -1.53 2.59 -12.00
N GLU A 66 -2.68 2.82 -12.64
CA GLU A 66 -4.00 2.77 -12.04
C GLU A 66 -4.61 1.38 -12.29
N PHE A 67 -4.98 0.67 -11.23
CA PHE A 67 -5.41 -0.73 -11.32
C PHE A 67 -6.71 -0.99 -10.57
N SER A 68 -7.64 -0.04 -10.51
CA SER A 68 -8.95 -0.27 -9.88
C SER A 68 -9.80 -1.29 -10.65
N LYS A 69 -9.49 -1.53 -11.93
CA LYS A 69 -10.17 -2.49 -12.82
C LYS A 69 -9.22 -3.62 -13.24
N GLY A 70 -9.76 -4.80 -13.58
CA GLY A 70 -8.98 -5.92 -14.13
C GLY A 70 -8.63 -7.06 -13.16
N PHE A 71 -9.26 -7.14 -11.99
CA PHE A 71 -9.00 -8.17 -10.98
C PHE A 71 -9.92 -9.40 -11.03
N THR A 72 -10.67 -9.62 -12.11
CA THR A 72 -11.76 -10.61 -12.14
C THR A 72 -11.28 -12.06 -12.08
N ASP A 73 -10.10 -12.36 -12.60
CA ASP A 73 -9.67 -13.76 -12.82
C ASP A 73 -8.39 -14.16 -12.08
N LEU A 74 -7.83 -13.29 -11.23
CA LEU A 74 -6.60 -13.58 -10.48
C LEU A 74 -6.72 -14.79 -9.56
N HIS A 75 -7.94 -15.10 -9.08
CA HIS A 75 -8.18 -16.30 -8.28
C HIS A 75 -7.95 -17.56 -9.12
N THR A 76 -8.49 -17.62 -10.33
CA THR A 76 -8.29 -18.76 -11.24
C THR A 76 -6.81 -18.99 -11.52
N THR A 77 -6.06 -17.93 -11.84
CA THR A 77 -4.61 -18.02 -12.04
C THR A 77 -3.89 -18.47 -10.77
N SER A 78 -4.28 -17.96 -9.59
CA SER A 78 -3.68 -18.37 -8.32
C SER A 78 -3.85 -19.86 -8.07
N TYR A 79 -5.04 -20.42 -8.33
CA TYR A 79 -5.28 -21.87 -8.22
C TYR A 79 -4.44 -22.68 -9.22
N GLN A 80 -4.31 -22.20 -10.46
CA GLN A 80 -3.46 -22.85 -11.46
C GLN A 80 -1.99 -22.91 -11.01
N GLU A 81 -1.46 -21.82 -10.45
CA GLU A 81 -0.09 -21.78 -9.94
C GLU A 81 0.12 -22.67 -8.70
N ILE A 82 -0.86 -22.70 -7.79
CA ILE A 82 -0.84 -23.61 -6.63
C ILE A 82 -0.79 -25.07 -7.10
N LEU A 83 -1.69 -25.46 -8.02
CA LEU A 83 -1.75 -26.83 -8.55
C LEU A 83 -0.50 -27.22 -9.34
N ALA A 84 0.20 -26.24 -9.92
CA ALA A 84 1.46 -26.44 -10.62
C ALA A 84 2.69 -26.41 -9.69
N GLY A 85 2.51 -26.32 -8.37
CA GLY A 85 3.59 -26.29 -7.38
C GLY A 85 4.35 -24.97 -7.29
N ARG A 86 3.80 -23.88 -7.85
CA ARG A 86 4.36 -22.52 -7.85
C ARG A 86 3.57 -21.53 -6.99
N GLY A 87 2.68 -22.04 -6.13
CA GLY A 87 1.90 -21.22 -5.20
C GLY A 87 2.76 -20.59 -4.11
N TYR A 88 2.25 -19.51 -3.51
CA TYR A 88 2.92 -18.83 -2.39
C TYR A 88 2.79 -19.64 -1.09
N GLY A 89 3.92 -19.93 -0.46
CA GLY A 89 4.01 -20.61 0.83
C GLY A 89 4.16 -19.65 2.02
N LEU A 90 4.45 -20.22 3.20
CA LEU A 90 4.68 -19.44 4.42
C LEU A 90 5.89 -18.50 4.30
N ASN A 91 6.97 -18.96 3.69
CA ASN A 91 8.18 -18.16 3.51
C ASN A 91 7.93 -16.93 2.63
N ASP A 92 7.05 -17.05 1.64
CA ASP A 92 6.69 -15.94 0.74
C ASP A 92 5.78 -14.91 1.43
N THR A 93 5.08 -15.31 2.50
CA THR A 93 4.05 -14.49 3.15
C THR A 93 4.49 -13.87 4.47
N CYS A 94 5.49 -14.45 5.15
CA CYS A 94 5.96 -14.02 6.47
C CYS A 94 6.30 -12.52 6.52
N HIS A 95 7.01 -12.02 5.51
CA HIS A 95 7.41 -10.62 5.45
C HIS A 95 6.23 -9.64 5.41
N TYR A 96 5.13 -10.00 4.73
CA TYR A 96 3.94 -9.16 4.69
C TYR A 96 3.27 -9.08 6.06
N ILE A 97 3.22 -10.21 6.77
CA ILE A 97 2.61 -10.30 8.11
C ILE A 97 3.41 -9.45 9.10
N GLU A 98 4.74 -9.59 9.11
CA GLU A 98 5.63 -8.79 9.96
C GLU A 98 5.48 -7.28 9.70
N THR A 99 5.36 -6.89 8.44
CA THR A 99 5.19 -5.49 8.05
C THR A 99 3.90 -4.90 8.63
N VAL A 100 2.76 -5.59 8.46
CA VAL A 100 1.46 -5.08 8.95
C VAL A 100 1.32 -5.20 10.47
N ASP A 101 1.96 -6.19 11.09
CA ASP A 101 1.99 -6.33 12.55
C ASP A 101 2.78 -5.20 13.22
N THR A 102 3.91 -4.83 12.61
CA THR A 102 4.69 -3.66 13.02
C THR A 102 3.85 -2.38 12.91
N ILE A 103 3.18 -2.16 11.77
CA ILE A 103 2.31 -1.00 11.56
C ILE A 103 1.23 -0.93 12.65
N ARG A 104 0.56 -2.06 12.94
CA ARG A 104 -0.53 -2.13 13.94
C ARG A 104 -0.04 -1.76 15.35
N SER A 105 1.18 -2.14 15.69
CA SER A 105 1.75 -1.95 17.04
C SER A 105 2.50 -0.62 17.20
N THR A 106 2.68 0.14 16.12
CA THR A 106 3.45 1.38 16.10
C THR A 106 2.55 2.58 16.39
N SER A 107 3.00 3.46 17.28
CA SER A 107 2.36 4.77 17.45
C SER A 107 2.77 5.72 16.33
N PRO A 108 1.85 6.51 15.75
CA PRO A 108 2.19 7.47 14.70
C PRO A 108 3.29 8.44 15.13
N THR A 109 4.21 8.73 14.22
CA THR A 109 5.31 9.68 14.41
C THR A 109 5.22 10.80 13.39
N MET A 110 5.75 11.97 13.72
CA MET A 110 5.80 13.08 12.77
C MET A 110 6.64 12.73 11.56
N ALA A 111 6.06 12.87 10.37
CA ALA A 111 6.76 12.65 9.11
C ALA A 111 7.96 13.61 8.98
N LYS A 112 9.12 13.07 8.60
CA LYS A 112 10.27 13.91 8.23
C LYS A 112 10.01 14.57 6.87
N ALA A 113 10.77 15.61 6.56
CA ALA A 113 10.66 16.32 5.29
C ALA A 113 10.77 15.32 4.12
N LYS A 114 9.77 15.32 3.23
CA LYS A 114 9.61 14.45 2.04
C LYS A 114 9.20 12.99 2.31
N GLU A 115 9.03 12.57 3.55
CA GLU A 115 8.54 11.21 3.88
C GLU A 115 7.02 11.14 4.07
N GLY A 116 6.38 12.28 4.37
CA GLY A 116 4.93 12.37 4.48
C GLY A 116 4.22 12.24 3.13
N TYR A 117 3.06 11.58 3.11
CA TYR A 117 2.23 11.50 1.91
C TYR A 117 1.63 12.89 1.61
N PRO A 118 1.40 13.26 0.33
CA PRO A 118 0.86 14.59 -0.01
C PRO A 118 -0.47 14.97 0.69
N PHE A 119 -1.21 13.99 1.21
CA PHE A 119 -2.48 14.19 1.90
C PHE A 119 -2.33 14.48 3.41
N LEU A 120 -1.17 14.19 4.02
CA LEU A 120 -0.91 14.32 5.47
C LEU A 120 -1.29 15.68 6.08
N PRO A 121 -0.99 16.84 5.43
CA PRO A 121 -1.32 18.13 6.03
C PRO A 121 -2.83 18.37 6.21
N LYS A 122 -3.68 17.60 5.52
CA LYS A 122 -5.15 17.68 5.66
C LYS A 122 -5.69 16.79 6.77
N LEU A 123 -4.88 15.84 7.26
CA LEU A 123 -5.28 14.82 8.25
C LEU A 123 -4.95 15.24 9.68
N ILE A 124 -3.83 15.95 9.88
CA ILE A 124 -3.42 16.47 11.18
C ILE A 124 -4.09 17.85 11.38
N LYS A 125 -5.09 17.91 12.26
CA LYS A 125 -5.68 19.14 12.78
C LYS A 125 -5.30 19.35 14.24
#